data_AF-N1PFD7-F1
#
_entry.id   AF-N1PFD7-F1
#
_cell.length_a   1.000
_cell.length_b   1.000
_cell.length_c   1.000
_cell.angle_alpha   90.00
_cell.angle_beta   90.00
_cell.angle_gamma   90.00
#
_symmetry.space_group_name_H-M   'P 1'
#
loop_
_entity.id
_entity.type
_entity.pdbx_description
1 polymer ?
#
loop_
_entity_poly.entity_id
_entity_poly.type
_entity_poly.pdbx_seq_one_letter_code
_entity_poly.pdbx_strand_id
1 'polypeptide(L)'
;MDAHAERVRQIAADAKGFHDTKQRWRINHGSTNSTRNQSTKGMSVIDTSKMNHILSIDTEKLSILVEPNVPMDRLIEATLAHDLIPSLVIDFPASLPVQRFSASTDPWFYTHVQARIGHSKGPVVELIPVPEYLFRYDRGSFWVGESILRGDNGACGAIPNIKWTRKLLDPLLHTRMLYAAVHAGGFNGQIIQDIVVPYSVASKFLGWVATEVQVWPLWLCPVRYSANPTLHPFQNPIQSSGPQPQMLNIGVWGAPKVHTFEYWIEINQRLESKLREVGGMKWMYGFNLENDEEF
;
A
#
# COMPACT_ATOMS: atom_id res chain seq x y z
N MET A 1 -39.33 17.22 -14.55
CA MET A 1 -38.86 17.05 -15.94
C MET A 1 -38.49 18.37 -16.60
N ASP A 2 -39.24 19.45 -16.37
CA ASP A 2 -39.02 20.75 -17.06
C ASP A 2 -37.63 21.36 -16.84
N ALA A 3 -37.09 21.30 -15.61
CA ALA A 3 -35.76 21.81 -15.31
C ALA A 3 -34.63 21.02 -16.00
N HIS A 4 -34.80 19.70 -16.18
CA HIS A 4 -33.84 18.86 -16.90
C HIS A 4 -33.86 19.18 -18.41
N ALA A 5 -35.06 19.25 -18.99
CA ALA A 5 -35.22 19.60 -20.40
C ALA A 5 -34.60 20.96 -20.73
N GLU A 6 -34.75 21.94 -19.84
CA GLU A 6 -34.12 23.26 -20.02
C GLU A 6 -32.59 23.19 -19.98
N ARG A 7 -32.02 22.45 -19.02
CA ARG A 7 -30.56 22.24 -18.96
C ARG A 7 -30.03 21.55 -20.21
N VAL A 8 -30.73 20.53 -20.70
CA VAL A 8 -30.35 19.82 -21.94
C VAL A 8 -30.43 20.76 -23.15
N ARG A 9 -31.47 21.61 -23.24
CA ARG A 9 -31.58 22.62 -24.30
C ARG A 9 -30.40 23.60 -24.29
N GLN A 10 -30.02 24.08 -23.11
CA GLN A 10 -28.88 24.99 -22.98
C GLN A 10 -27.57 24.32 -23.40
N ILE A 11 -27.31 23.11 -22.91
CA ILE A 11 -26.11 22.32 -23.27
C ILE A 11 -26.05 22.08 -24.78
N ALA A 12 -27.19 21.75 -25.40
CA ALA A 12 -27.28 21.54 -26.85
C ALA A 12 -27.04 22.84 -27.63
N ALA A 13 -27.55 23.97 -27.14
CA ALA A 13 -27.31 25.28 -27.76
C ALA A 13 -25.83 25.69 -27.69
N ASP A 14 -25.17 25.46 -26.54
CA ASP A 14 -23.75 25.76 -26.35
C ASP A 14 -22.89 24.87 -27.27
N ALA A 15 -23.18 23.56 -27.33
CA ALA A 15 -22.50 22.62 -28.21
C ALA A 15 -22.64 23.01 -29.68
N LYS A 16 -23.84 23.43 -30.09
CA LYS A 16 -24.11 23.92 -31.44
C LYS A 16 -23.33 25.21 -31.71
N GLY A 17 -23.30 26.16 -30.78
CA GLY A 17 -22.54 27.40 -30.92
C GLY A 17 -21.03 27.16 -31.13
N PHE A 18 -20.45 26.21 -30.39
CA PHE A 18 -19.05 25.83 -30.59
C PHE A 18 -18.80 25.12 -31.91
N HIS A 19 -19.74 24.27 -32.36
CA HIS A 19 -19.67 23.62 -33.66
C HIS A 19 -19.71 24.65 -34.81
N ASP A 20 -20.66 25.58 -34.76
CA ASP A 20 -20.86 26.60 -35.81
C ASP A 20 -19.66 27.57 -35.90
N THR A 21 -19.01 27.85 -34.77
CA THR A 21 -17.79 28.68 -34.70
C THR A 21 -16.50 27.90 -34.94
N LYS A 22 -16.57 26.59 -35.22
CA LYS A 22 -15.42 25.68 -35.38
C LYS A 22 -14.43 25.73 -34.21
N GLN A 23 -14.89 26.08 -33.02
CA GLN A 23 -14.06 26.10 -31.82
C GLN A 23 -13.90 24.69 -31.25
N ARG A 24 -12.70 24.38 -30.76
CA ARG A 24 -12.48 23.15 -29.98
C ARG A 24 -13.05 23.34 -28.59
N TRP A 25 -13.86 22.39 -28.15
CA TRP A 25 -14.48 22.41 -26.82
C TRP A 25 -14.33 21.06 -26.11
N ARG A 26 -14.58 21.05 -24.79
CA ARG A 26 -14.63 19.84 -23.95
C ARG A 26 -15.83 19.88 -23.01
N ILE A 27 -16.23 18.71 -22.52
CA ILE A 27 -17.22 18.59 -21.45
C ILE A 27 -16.48 18.53 -20.12
N ASN A 28 -16.83 19.44 -19.21
CA ASN A 28 -16.48 19.30 -17.81
C ASN A 28 -17.66 18.62 -17.10
N HIS A 29 -17.42 17.45 -16.53
CA HIS A 29 -18.40 16.73 -15.74
C HIS A 29 -18.11 16.81 -14.23
N GLY A 30 -17.17 17.66 -13.82
CA GLY A 30 -16.78 17.84 -12.42
C GLY A 30 -15.75 16.80 -11.99
N SER A 31 -16.04 16.05 -10.92
CA SER A 31 -15.12 15.01 -10.44
C SER A 31 -15.15 13.80 -11.37
N THR A 32 -13.97 13.44 -11.87
CA THR A 32 -13.78 12.23 -12.66
C THR A 32 -12.97 11.28 -11.80
N ASN A 33 -13.37 10.01 -11.66
CA ASN A 33 -12.51 8.98 -11.07
C ASN A 33 -11.33 8.60 -12.00
N SER A 34 -10.98 9.49 -12.93
CA SER A 34 -9.82 9.38 -13.81
C SER A 34 -8.60 9.94 -13.10
N THR A 35 -7.54 9.14 -13.05
CA THR A 35 -6.21 9.57 -12.61
C THR A 35 -5.47 10.39 -13.67
N ARG A 36 -6.06 10.59 -14.85
CA ARG A 36 -5.45 11.33 -15.96
C ARG A 36 -5.47 12.82 -15.69
N ASN A 37 -4.33 13.48 -15.84
CA ASN A 37 -4.24 14.93 -15.67
C ASN A 37 -4.99 15.62 -16.83
N GLN A 38 -6.20 16.12 -16.56
CA GLN A 38 -7.01 16.81 -17.55
C GLN A 38 -6.79 18.32 -17.46
N SER A 39 -5.96 18.87 -18.35
CA SER A 39 -5.87 20.33 -18.51
C SER A 39 -6.98 20.82 -19.45
N THR A 40 -7.78 21.77 -18.96
CA THR A 40 -8.78 22.53 -19.74
C THR A 40 -8.30 23.95 -20.04
N LYS A 41 -7.05 24.28 -19.71
CA LYS A 41 -6.51 25.64 -19.83
C LYS A 41 -6.51 26.10 -21.30
N GLY A 42 -7.29 27.13 -21.59
CA GLY A 42 -7.41 27.73 -22.93
C GLY A 42 -8.40 27.04 -23.88
N MET A 43 -9.25 26.13 -23.39
CA MET A 43 -10.31 25.51 -24.18
C MET A 43 -11.69 26.02 -23.75
N SER A 44 -12.63 26.13 -24.69
CA SER A 44 -14.04 26.32 -24.39
C SER A 44 -14.60 25.07 -23.69
N VAL A 45 -15.42 25.24 -22.66
CA VAL A 45 -15.90 24.14 -21.81
C VAL A 45 -17.42 24.22 -21.64
N ILE A 46 -18.09 23.09 -21.84
CA ILE A 46 -19.49 22.89 -21.46
C ILE A 46 -19.52 22.24 -20.09
N ASP A 47 -20.13 22.90 -19.11
CA ASP A 47 -20.22 22.38 -17.74
C ASP A 47 -21.50 21.57 -17.54
N THR A 48 -21.33 20.28 -17.25
CA THR A 48 -22.40 19.32 -16.95
C THR A 48 -22.38 18.87 -15.49
N SER A 49 -21.47 19.42 -14.65
CA SER A 49 -21.28 19.01 -13.26
C SER A 49 -22.54 19.10 -12.38
N LYS A 50 -23.50 19.96 -12.77
CA LYS A 50 -24.79 20.15 -12.08
C LYS A 50 -25.89 19.17 -12.54
N MET A 51 -25.60 18.27 -13.47
CA MET A 51 -26.55 17.24 -13.93
C MET A 51 -26.50 16.02 -12.99
N ASN A 52 -26.99 16.18 -11.76
CA ASN A 52 -26.88 15.20 -10.69
C ASN A 52 -28.23 14.86 -10.00
N HIS A 53 -29.35 14.98 -10.72
CA HIS A 53 -30.68 14.70 -10.20
C HIS A 53 -31.23 13.34 -10.66
N ILE A 54 -32.01 12.71 -9.78
CA ILE A 54 -32.89 11.59 -10.14
C ILE A 54 -34.17 12.17 -10.71
N LEU A 55 -34.53 11.78 -11.93
CA LEU A 55 -35.65 12.36 -12.69
C LEU A 55 -36.95 11.62 -12.42
N SER A 56 -36.92 10.28 -12.36
CA SER A 56 -38.07 9.44 -12.04
C SER A 56 -37.65 8.03 -11.66
N ILE A 57 -38.46 7.37 -10.82
CA ILE A 57 -38.32 5.97 -10.44
C ILE A 57 -39.63 5.26 -10.82
N ASP A 58 -39.54 4.23 -11.66
CA ASP A 58 -40.65 3.38 -12.06
C ASP A 58 -40.46 2.00 -11.39
N THR A 59 -41.24 1.76 -10.34
CA THR A 59 -41.15 0.54 -9.52
C THR A 59 -41.79 -0.67 -10.19
N GLU A 60 -42.73 -0.48 -11.13
CA GLU A 60 -43.35 -1.59 -11.87
C GLU A 60 -42.39 -2.13 -12.95
N LYS A 61 -41.70 -1.24 -13.65
CA LYS A 61 -40.71 -1.61 -14.68
C LYS A 61 -39.31 -1.82 -14.15
N LEU A 62 -39.09 -1.60 -12.85
CA LEU A 62 -37.78 -1.65 -12.19
C LEU A 62 -36.74 -0.80 -12.91
N SER A 63 -37.13 0.42 -13.30
CA SER A 63 -36.29 1.33 -14.06
C SER A 63 -36.19 2.69 -13.38
N ILE A 64 -34.99 3.28 -13.42
CA ILE A 64 -34.72 4.60 -12.87
C ILE A 64 -34.13 5.48 -13.95
N LEU A 65 -34.64 6.70 -14.07
CA LEU A 65 -34.13 7.71 -14.98
C LEU A 65 -33.35 8.74 -14.17
N VAL A 66 -32.05 8.86 -14.47
CA VAL A 66 -31.11 9.73 -13.75
C VAL A 66 -30.31 10.60 -14.70
N GLU A 67 -29.88 11.75 -14.20
CA GLU A 67 -28.87 12.56 -14.85
C GLU A 67 -27.45 11.93 -14.73
N PRO A 68 -26.53 12.23 -15.67
CA PRO A 68 -25.25 11.53 -15.80
C PRO A 68 -24.28 11.63 -14.61
N ASN A 69 -24.42 12.64 -13.73
CA ASN A 69 -23.55 12.83 -12.55
C ASN A 69 -24.25 12.49 -11.23
N VAL A 70 -25.34 11.70 -11.24
CA VAL A 70 -25.90 11.13 -10.01
C VAL A 70 -24.89 10.12 -9.43
N PRO A 71 -24.38 10.32 -8.21
CA PRO A 71 -23.46 9.37 -7.60
C PRO A 71 -24.22 8.10 -7.16
N MET A 72 -23.50 6.98 -7.13
CA MET A 72 -24.10 5.66 -6.90
C MET A 72 -24.71 5.52 -5.50
N ASP A 73 -24.12 6.13 -4.49
CA ASP A 73 -24.66 6.19 -3.12
C ASP A 73 -26.07 6.80 -3.09
N ARG A 74 -26.29 7.91 -3.79
CA ARG A 74 -27.60 8.57 -3.92
C ARG A 74 -28.60 7.72 -4.69
N LEU A 75 -28.15 6.99 -5.71
CA LEU A 75 -28.99 6.04 -6.43
C LEU A 75 -29.48 4.92 -5.49
N ILE A 76 -28.59 4.39 -4.64
CA ILE A 76 -28.92 3.37 -3.65
C ILE A 76 -29.90 3.94 -2.61
N GLU A 77 -29.61 5.10 -2.02
CA GLU A 77 -30.50 5.76 -1.05
C GLU A 77 -31.92 5.91 -1.60
N ALA A 78 -32.04 6.36 -2.86
CA ALA A 78 -33.34 6.59 -3.49
C ALA A 78 -34.08 5.28 -3.83
N THR A 79 -33.38 4.24 -4.26
CA THR A 79 -34.00 2.94 -4.58
C THR A 79 -34.40 2.17 -3.32
N LEU A 80 -33.60 2.26 -2.26
CA LEU A 80 -33.91 1.67 -0.96
C LEU A 80 -35.19 2.25 -0.34
N ALA A 81 -35.49 3.53 -0.59
CA ALA A 81 -36.76 4.13 -0.17
C ALA A 81 -38.00 3.48 -0.81
N HIS A 82 -37.83 2.68 -1.86
CA HIS A 82 -38.85 1.88 -2.53
C HIS A 82 -38.68 0.38 -2.30
N ASP A 83 -37.88 -0.03 -1.32
CA ASP A 83 -37.53 -1.44 -1.04
C ASP A 83 -36.86 -2.16 -2.23
N LEU A 84 -36.20 -1.39 -3.10
CA LEU A 84 -35.46 -1.90 -4.26
C LEU A 84 -33.97 -1.64 -4.10
N ILE A 85 -33.15 -2.48 -4.74
CA ILE A 85 -31.69 -2.29 -4.80
C ILE A 85 -31.21 -2.54 -6.24
N PRO A 86 -30.28 -1.72 -6.78
CA PRO A 86 -29.71 -2.00 -8.10
C PRO A 86 -28.92 -3.32 -8.07
N SER A 87 -29.09 -4.15 -9.10
CA SER A 87 -28.44 -5.47 -9.17
C SER A 87 -26.90 -5.40 -9.24
N LEU A 88 -26.34 -4.29 -9.71
CA LEU A 88 -24.90 -4.04 -9.76
C LEU A 88 -24.63 -2.56 -9.46
N VAL A 89 -23.83 -2.31 -8.43
CA VAL A 89 -23.34 -0.97 -8.09
C VAL A 89 -21.83 -0.96 -8.28
N ILE A 90 -21.37 -0.33 -9.35
CA ILE A 90 -19.96 -0.01 -9.54
C ILE A 90 -19.72 1.34 -8.87
N ASP A 91 -19.38 1.31 -7.57
CA ASP A 91 -19.12 2.53 -6.81
C ASP A 91 -17.62 2.74 -6.55
N PHE A 92 -17.21 3.99 -6.67
CA PHE A 92 -15.94 4.53 -6.22
C PHE A 92 -16.31 5.75 -5.38
N PRO A 93 -16.21 5.68 -4.04
CA PRO A 93 -16.66 6.77 -3.20
C PRO A 93 -15.78 8.00 -3.49
N ALA A 94 -16.33 8.94 -4.27
CA ALA A 94 -15.59 10.11 -4.77
C ALA A 94 -15.15 11.07 -3.64
N SER A 95 -15.69 10.88 -2.43
CA SER A 95 -15.37 11.64 -1.22
C SER A 95 -14.11 11.15 -0.50
N LEU A 96 -13.58 9.98 -0.85
CA LEU A 96 -12.41 9.45 -0.15
C LEU A 96 -11.12 10.16 -0.57
N PRO A 97 -10.22 10.47 0.39
CA PRO A 97 -8.95 11.12 0.08
C PRO A 97 -8.06 10.17 -0.74
N VAL A 98 -7.39 10.73 -1.76
CA VAL A 98 -6.40 9.99 -2.57
C VAL A 98 -5.01 10.15 -1.97
N GLN A 99 -4.34 9.03 -1.66
CA GLN A 99 -2.99 8.98 -1.12
C GLN A 99 -2.00 8.43 -2.16
N ARG A 100 -0.79 9.00 -2.21
CA ARG A 100 0.33 8.62 -3.09
C ARG A 100 1.63 8.49 -2.31
N PHE A 101 2.59 7.77 -2.87
CA PHE A 101 3.86 7.41 -2.24
C PHE A 101 5.08 7.54 -3.17
N SER A 102 4.88 7.72 -4.48
CA SER A 102 5.96 7.69 -5.47
C SER A 102 6.71 9.02 -5.65
N ALA A 103 6.18 10.17 -5.20
CA ALA A 103 6.89 11.44 -5.36
C ALA A 103 8.00 11.63 -4.30
N SER A 104 9.02 12.42 -4.62
CA SER A 104 10.17 12.71 -3.74
C SER A 104 9.82 13.37 -2.41
N THR A 105 8.64 13.98 -2.34
CA THR A 105 8.12 14.65 -1.15
C THR A 105 7.11 13.83 -0.38
N ASP A 106 6.60 12.75 -0.97
CA ASP A 106 5.54 11.93 -0.37
C ASP A 106 6.04 11.27 0.91
N PRO A 107 5.18 11.02 1.90
CA PRO A 107 5.54 10.18 3.02
C PRO A 107 5.83 8.76 2.50
N TRP A 108 6.67 8.02 3.21
CA TRP A 108 6.79 6.59 2.97
C TRP A 108 5.53 5.88 3.44
N PHE A 109 5.18 4.75 2.81
CA PHE A 109 3.93 4.06 3.11
C PHE A 109 3.78 3.72 4.60
N TYR A 110 4.84 3.20 5.22
CA TYR A 110 4.76 2.80 6.63
C TYR A 110 4.63 4.01 7.57
N THR A 111 5.30 5.14 7.31
CA THR A 111 5.17 6.34 8.16
C THR A 111 3.78 6.93 8.05
N HIS A 112 3.18 6.89 6.86
CA HIS A 112 1.79 7.26 6.65
C HIS A 112 0.83 6.38 7.44
N VAL A 113 0.97 5.04 7.33
CA VAL A 113 0.13 4.09 8.08
C VAL A 113 0.29 4.28 9.58
N GLN A 114 1.52 4.43 10.08
CA GLN A 114 1.80 4.66 11.50
C GLN A 114 1.15 5.97 11.98
N ALA A 115 1.26 7.05 11.20
CA ALA A 115 0.61 8.31 11.52
C ALA A 115 -0.92 8.16 11.56
N ARG A 116 -1.52 7.46 10.58
CA ARG A 116 -2.98 7.24 10.55
C ARG A 116 -3.48 6.43 11.75
N ILE A 117 -2.79 5.35 12.11
CA ILE A 117 -3.13 4.52 13.29
C ILE A 117 -2.97 5.31 14.58
N GLY A 118 -1.95 6.17 14.70
CA GLY A 118 -1.75 7.00 15.89
C GLY A 118 -2.81 8.08 16.10
N HIS A 119 -3.45 8.57 15.03
CA HIS A 119 -4.43 9.66 15.09
C HIS A 119 -5.89 9.19 15.06
N SER A 120 -6.16 7.97 14.54
CA SER A 120 -7.52 7.45 14.39
C SER A 120 -7.79 6.30 15.34
N LYS A 121 -8.94 6.32 16.02
CA LYS A 121 -9.44 5.21 16.84
C LYS A 121 -10.27 4.18 16.04
N GLY A 122 -10.54 4.45 14.76
CA GLY A 122 -11.37 3.62 13.89
C GLY A 122 -10.71 3.35 12.53
N PRO A 123 -11.33 2.49 11.70
CA PRO A 123 -10.83 2.19 10.37
C PRO A 123 -10.73 3.47 9.53
N VAL A 124 -9.59 3.65 8.88
CA VAL A 124 -9.35 4.75 7.94
C VAL A 124 -9.44 4.18 6.54
N VAL A 125 -10.26 4.79 5.68
CA VAL A 125 -10.44 4.40 4.29
C VAL A 125 -9.86 5.51 3.41
N GLU A 126 -8.97 5.14 2.50
CA GLU A 126 -8.32 6.05 1.55
C GLU A 126 -8.19 5.37 0.19
N LEU A 127 -8.12 6.16 -0.87
CA LEU A 127 -7.91 5.66 -2.23
C LEU A 127 -6.42 5.72 -2.57
N ILE A 128 -5.83 4.59 -2.94
CA ILE A 128 -4.45 4.53 -3.42
C ILE A 128 -4.47 4.05 -4.87
N PRO A 129 -3.94 4.83 -5.84
CA PRO A 129 -3.81 4.36 -7.21
C PRO A 129 -3.02 3.05 -7.28
N VAL A 130 -3.44 2.12 -8.15
CA VAL A 130 -2.82 0.78 -8.24
C VAL A 130 -1.29 0.82 -8.37
N PRO A 131 -0.66 1.67 -9.23
CA PRO A 131 0.80 1.74 -9.29
C PRO A 131 1.44 2.19 -7.97
N GLU A 132 0.84 3.19 -7.32
CA GLU A 132 1.29 3.71 -6.02
C GLU A 132 1.20 2.62 -4.94
N TYR A 133 0.16 1.79 -4.98
CA TYR A 133 0.02 0.68 -4.06
C TYR A 133 1.03 -0.43 -4.33
N LEU A 134 1.22 -0.85 -5.59
CA LEU A 134 2.14 -1.93 -5.94
C LEU A 134 3.60 -1.57 -5.61
N PHE A 135 4.00 -0.32 -5.81
CA PHE A 135 5.35 0.18 -5.56
C PHE A 135 5.50 0.96 -4.25
N ARG A 136 4.54 0.83 -3.33
CA ARG A 136 4.46 1.61 -2.07
C ARG A 136 5.70 1.53 -1.17
N TYR A 137 6.51 0.48 -1.31
CA TYR A 137 7.73 0.26 -0.53
C TYR A 137 9.02 0.61 -1.27
N ASP A 138 8.93 1.07 -2.52
CA ASP A 138 10.10 1.38 -3.34
C ASP A 138 10.94 2.52 -2.72
N ARG A 139 10.27 3.47 -2.04
CA ARG A 139 10.89 4.56 -1.29
C ARG A 139 10.99 4.21 0.20
N GLY A 140 12.18 4.42 0.76
CA GLY A 140 12.48 4.14 2.16
C GLY A 140 12.79 2.68 2.48
N SER A 141 12.87 1.80 1.48
CA SER A 141 13.09 0.35 1.66
C SER A 141 12.23 -0.23 2.76
N PHE A 142 10.91 -0.18 2.53
CA PHE A 142 9.92 -0.45 3.55
C PHE A 142 9.98 0.54 4.71
N TRP A 143 10.75 0.25 5.75
CA TRP A 143 10.99 1.11 6.91
C TRP A 143 12.46 1.22 7.31
N VAL A 144 13.36 0.48 6.65
CA VAL A 144 14.80 0.49 6.98
C VAL A 144 15.43 1.86 6.72
N GLY A 145 14.94 2.57 5.70
CA GLY A 145 15.39 3.93 5.39
C GLY A 145 15.25 4.91 6.56
N GLU A 146 14.28 4.70 7.45
CA GLU A 146 14.12 5.55 8.64
C GLU A 146 15.22 5.31 9.65
N SER A 147 15.57 4.03 9.87
CA SER A 147 16.65 3.67 10.79
C SER A 147 17.99 4.25 10.33
N ILE A 148 18.20 4.30 9.00
CA ILE A 148 19.34 4.97 8.38
C ILE A 148 19.29 6.48 8.62
N LEU A 149 18.16 7.13 8.34
CA LEU A 149 18.02 8.57 8.56
C LEU A 149 18.20 8.95 10.03
N ARG A 150 17.71 8.14 10.97
CA ARG A 150 17.90 8.31 12.41
C ARG A 150 19.36 8.14 12.86
N GLY A 151 20.20 7.52 12.03
CA GLY A 151 21.60 7.26 12.35
C GLY A 151 21.81 5.98 13.17
N ASP A 152 20.83 5.09 13.24
CA ASP A 152 20.95 3.85 14.02
C ASP A 152 22.03 2.91 13.42
N ASN A 153 22.35 3.07 12.14
CA ASN A 153 23.44 2.37 11.44
C ASN A 153 24.81 3.08 11.50
N GLY A 154 24.91 4.20 12.22
CA GLY A 154 26.13 5.01 12.31
C GLY A 154 26.51 5.77 11.03
N ALA A 155 25.72 5.70 9.96
CA ALA A 155 26.07 6.29 8.66
C ALA A 155 25.62 7.76 8.50
N CYS A 156 24.63 8.22 9.27
CA CYS A 156 24.03 9.54 9.15
C CYS A 156 23.81 10.19 10.52
N GLY A 157 24.03 11.51 10.64
CA GLY A 157 23.85 12.27 11.88
C GLY A 157 22.41 12.68 12.17
N ALA A 158 21.51 11.70 12.39
CA ALA A 158 20.10 11.91 12.73
C ALA A 158 19.38 12.95 11.84
N ILE A 159 19.26 12.64 10.56
CA ILE A 159 18.55 13.46 9.56
C ILE A 159 17.03 13.28 9.77
N PRO A 160 16.26 14.36 9.98
CA PRO A 160 14.82 14.23 10.18
C PRO A 160 14.13 13.77 8.89
N ASN A 161 13.18 12.83 8.98
CA ASN A 161 12.41 12.38 7.82
C ASN A 161 11.25 13.34 7.47
N ILE A 162 11.59 14.47 6.84
CA ILE A 162 10.63 15.52 6.42
C ILE A 162 10.65 15.71 4.90
N LYS A 163 9.65 16.44 4.36
CA LYS A 163 9.50 16.65 2.92
C LYS A 163 10.78 17.15 2.23
N TRP A 164 11.50 18.06 2.87
CA TRP A 164 12.73 18.65 2.31
C TRP A 164 13.90 17.67 2.28
N THR A 165 14.12 16.90 3.35
CA THR A 165 15.21 15.93 3.40
C THR A 165 14.95 14.76 2.46
N ARG A 166 13.70 14.28 2.36
CA ARG A 166 13.31 13.26 1.37
C ARG A 166 13.57 13.74 -0.07
N LYS A 167 13.21 14.99 -0.37
CA LYS A 167 13.45 15.57 -1.70
C LYS A 167 14.94 15.73 -2.01
N LEU A 168 15.74 16.13 -1.02
CA LEU A 168 17.19 16.33 -1.18
C LEU A 168 17.94 15.01 -1.36
N LEU A 169 17.59 14.00 -0.55
CA LEU A 169 18.25 12.69 -0.53
C LEU A 169 17.59 11.68 -1.48
N ASP A 170 16.68 12.14 -2.32
CA ASP A 170 15.81 11.31 -3.16
C ASP A 170 16.53 10.16 -3.89
N PRO A 171 17.68 10.39 -4.57
CA PRO A 171 18.36 9.32 -5.29
C PRO A 171 18.85 8.21 -4.37
N LEU A 172 19.19 8.54 -3.11
CA LEU A 172 19.72 7.60 -2.12
C LEU A 172 18.63 6.82 -1.40
N LEU A 173 17.40 7.34 -1.35
CA LEU A 173 16.29 6.79 -0.56
C LEU A 173 15.44 5.76 -1.33
N HIS A 174 15.85 5.39 -2.55
CA HIS A 174 15.22 4.32 -3.32
C HIS A 174 15.79 2.96 -2.90
N THR A 175 14.95 1.93 -2.98
CA THR A 175 15.28 0.59 -2.51
C THR A 175 16.56 0.04 -3.13
N ARG A 176 16.75 0.22 -4.44
CA ARG A 176 17.96 -0.24 -5.13
C ARG A 176 19.24 0.38 -4.55
N MET A 177 19.22 1.66 -4.17
CA MET A 177 20.40 2.35 -3.67
C MET A 177 20.64 2.07 -2.18
N LEU A 178 19.58 2.01 -1.38
CA LEU A 178 19.69 1.60 0.02
C LEU A 178 20.22 0.17 0.15
N TYR A 179 19.69 -0.79 -0.63
CA TYR A 179 20.22 -2.16 -0.66
C TYR A 179 21.69 -2.19 -1.11
N ALA A 180 22.03 -1.47 -2.18
CA ALA A 180 23.42 -1.40 -2.64
C ALA A 180 24.36 -0.84 -1.55
N ALA A 181 23.95 0.22 -0.85
CA ALA A 181 24.73 0.81 0.24
C ALA A 181 24.87 -0.15 1.44
N VAL A 182 23.78 -0.82 1.81
CA VAL A 182 23.75 -1.86 2.86
C VAL A 182 24.71 -3.01 2.54
N HIS A 183 24.71 -3.51 1.30
CA HIS A 183 25.57 -4.62 0.92
C HIS A 183 27.02 -4.21 0.63
N ALA A 184 27.27 -2.96 0.20
CA ALA A 184 28.62 -2.46 -0.06
C ALA A 184 29.36 -1.98 1.19
N GLY A 185 28.64 -1.56 2.24
CA GLY A 185 29.20 -0.95 3.44
C GLY A 185 29.74 -1.94 4.50
N GLY A 186 29.61 -3.25 4.30
CA GLY A 186 29.91 -4.23 5.34
C GLY A 186 28.88 -4.21 6.47
N PHE A 187 29.31 -4.49 7.71
CA PHE A 187 28.44 -4.43 8.89
C PHE A 187 27.71 -3.09 8.97
N ASN A 188 26.39 -3.10 8.75
CA ASN A 188 25.54 -1.91 8.83
C ASN A 188 24.73 -1.83 10.13
N GLY A 189 24.96 -2.77 11.06
CA GLY A 189 24.24 -2.88 12.33
C GLY A 189 22.75 -3.20 12.19
N GLN A 190 22.22 -3.45 11.00
CA GLN A 190 20.80 -3.77 10.79
C GLN A 190 20.59 -5.27 10.78
N ILE A 191 19.53 -5.74 11.44
CA ILE A 191 19.01 -7.09 11.24
C ILE A 191 18.20 -7.06 9.94
N ILE A 192 18.53 -7.93 9.00
CA ILE A 192 17.79 -8.09 7.74
C ILE A 192 17.61 -9.59 7.52
N GLN A 193 16.52 -10.14 8.06
CA GLN A 193 16.21 -11.56 7.91
C GLN A 193 14.76 -11.76 7.49
N ASP A 194 14.58 -12.49 6.39
CA ASP A 194 13.29 -13.07 6.02
C ASP A 194 13.28 -14.53 6.42
N ILE A 195 12.30 -14.86 7.24
CA ILE A 195 12.13 -16.19 7.81
C ILE A 195 10.69 -16.64 7.60
N VAL A 196 10.49 -17.94 7.51
CA VAL A 196 9.20 -18.55 7.23
C VAL A 196 8.91 -19.60 8.27
N VAL A 197 7.76 -19.49 8.93
CA VAL A 197 7.35 -20.40 10.00
C VAL A 197 5.94 -20.95 9.71
N PRO A 198 5.62 -22.17 10.14
CA PRO A 198 4.25 -22.67 10.09
C PRO A 198 3.29 -21.79 10.91
N TYR A 199 2.05 -21.62 10.42
CA TYR A 199 1.04 -20.84 11.14
C TYR A 199 0.77 -21.36 12.56
N SER A 200 0.89 -22.68 12.77
CA SER A 200 0.70 -23.32 14.08
C SER A 200 1.66 -22.82 15.16
N VAL A 201 2.85 -22.34 14.77
CA VAL A 201 3.88 -21.81 15.68
C VAL A 201 4.12 -20.31 15.53
N ALA A 202 3.56 -19.68 14.49
CA ALA A 202 3.79 -18.29 14.14
C ALA A 202 3.50 -17.31 15.30
N SER A 203 2.40 -17.48 16.04
CA SER A 203 2.05 -16.60 17.16
C SER A 203 3.09 -16.67 18.29
N LYS A 204 3.53 -17.88 18.66
CA LYS A 204 4.57 -18.08 19.68
C LYS A 204 5.91 -17.49 19.22
N PHE A 205 6.25 -17.69 17.95
CA PHE A 205 7.46 -17.15 17.36
C PHE A 205 7.44 -15.62 17.33
N LEU A 206 6.34 -14.99 16.91
CA LEU A 206 6.16 -13.53 16.94
C LEU A 206 6.25 -12.96 18.36
N GLY A 207 5.68 -13.67 19.35
CA GLY A 207 5.82 -13.29 20.76
C GLY A 207 7.28 -13.27 21.21
N TRP A 208 8.07 -14.26 20.79
CA TRP A 208 9.51 -14.30 21.07
C TRP A 208 10.28 -13.19 20.35
N VAL A 209 9.99 -12.92 19.07
CA VAL A 209 10.60 -11.80 18.34
C VAL A 209 10.29 -10.46 19.03
N ALA A 210 9.06 -10.28 19.49
CA ALA A 210 8.62 -9.09 20.20
C ALA A 210 9.37 -8.87 21.54
N THR A 211 9.71 -9.94 22.27
CA THR A 211 10.38 -9.84 23.57
C THR A 211 11.90 -9.84 23.47
N GLU A 212 12.49 -10.68 22.63
CA GLU A 212 13.94 -10.87 22.55
C GLU A 212 14.60 -9.97 21.50
N VAL A 213 14.03 -9.89 20.30
CA VAL A 213 14.62 -9.14 19.19
C VAL A 213 14.22 -7.66 19.25
N GLN A 214 12.99 -7.37 19.65
CA GLN A 214 12.44 -6.03 19.87
C GLN A 214 12.55 -5.10 18.64
N VAL A 215 12.61 -5.67 17.44
CA VAL A 215 12.61 -4.92 16.17
C VAL A 215 11.18 -4.70 15.70
N TRP A 216 10.87 -3.44 15.36
CA TRP A 216 9.58 -3.04 14.82
C TRP A 216 9.75 -1.97 13.73
N PRO A 217 8.84 -1.93 12.74
CA PRO A 217 7.74 -2.87 12.50
C PRO A 217 8.20 -4.21 11.88
N LEU A 218 7.28 -5.17 11.74
CA LEU A 218 7.54 -6.48 11.14
C LEU A 218 6.80 -6.63 9.81
N TRP A 219 7.42 -7.32 8.85
CA TRP A 219 6.78 -7.73 7.62
C TRP A 219 6.06 -9.05 7.86
N LEU A 220 4.78 -9.14 7.51
CA LEU A 220 3.98 -10.37 7.63
C LEU A 220 3.36 -10.69 6.27
N CYS A 221 3.70 -11.83 5.69
CA CYS A 221 3.20 -12.25 4.39
C CYS A 221 2.79 -13.73 4.43
N PRO A 222 1.50 -14.06 4.24
CA PRO A 222 1.07 -15.44 4.04
C PRO A 222 1.74 -16.02 2.80
N VAL A 223 2.41 -17.15 2.94
CA VAL A 223 3.06 -17.86 1.82
C VAL A 223 2.57 -19.30 1.77
N ARG A 224 2.57 -19.87 0.56
CA ARG A 224 2.24 -21.28 0.38
C ARG A 224 3.49 -22.11 0.68
N TYR A 225 3.28 -23.26 1.32
CA TYR A 225 4.33 -24.27 1.44
C TYR A 225 4.73 -24.76 0.04
N SER A 226 6.03 -24.90 -0.19
CA SER A 226 6.59 -25.55 -1.36
C SER A 226 7.18 -26.89 -0.93
N ALA A 227 6.80 -27.96 -1.62
CA ALA A 227 7.45 -29.24 -1.43
C ALA A 227 8.92 -29.16 -1.87
N ASN A 228 9.76 -29.95 -1.19
CA ASN A 228 11.19 -30.04 -1.51
C ASN A 228 11.42 -30.65 -2.91
N PRO A 229 12.55 -30.32 -3.57
CA PRO A 229 13.65 -29.47 -3.07
C PRO A 229 13.36 -27.97 -3.18
N THR A 230 13.86 -27.19 -2.22
CA THR A 230 13.84 -25.71 -2.26
C THR A 230 15.24 -25.16 -1.98
N LEU A 231 15.51 -23.90 -2.34
CA LEU A 231 16.78 -23.21 -2.06
C LEU A 231 16.93 -22.76 -0.59
N HIS A 232 15.99 -23.15 0.28
CA HIS A 232 15.95 -22.75 1.68
C HIS A 232 16.39 -23.93 2.54
N PRO A 233 17.45 -23.78 3.37
CA PRO A 233 17.89 -24.84 4.27
C PRO A 233 16.72 -25.23 5.18
N PHE A 234 16.38 -26.52 5.20
CA PHE A 234 15.28 -27.03 6.00
C PHE A 234 15.64 -28.42 6.52
N GLN A 235 15.97 -28.48 7.82
CA GLN A 235 16.48 -29.69 8.46
C GLN A 235 15.41 -30.79 8.67
N ASN A 236 14.12 -30.46 8.57
CA ASN A 236 13.03 -31.42 8.82
C ASN A 236 11.87 -31.27 7.83
N PRO A 237 11.95 -31.84 6.60
CA PRO A 237 10.86 -31.84 5.64
C PRO A 237 9.55 -32.27 6.32
N ILE A 238 8.50 -31.45 6.21
CA ILE A 238 7.17 -31.85 6.69
C ILE A 238 6.72 -32.98 5.77
N GLN A 239 6.95 -34.22 6.17
CA GLN A 239 6.37 -35.40 5.54
C GLN A 239 4.90 -35.42 5.89
N SER A 240 4.08 -34.67 5.15
CA SER A 240 2.63 -34.76 5.29
C SER A 240 2.07 -35.62 4.16
N SER A 241 1.47 -36.75 4.54
CA SER A 241 0.46 -37.48 3.77
C SER A 241 -0.91 -36.77 3.79
N GLY A 242 -0.94 -35.51 4.24
CA GLY A 242 -2.13 -34.68 4.45
C GLY A 242 -2.03 -33.31 3.78
N PRO A 243 -2.96 -32.39 4.07
CA PRO A 243 -2.96 -31.06 3.47
C PRO A 243 -1.71 -30.27 3.89
N GLN A 244 -1.09 -29.61 2.92
CA GLN A 244 0.13 -28.84 3.14
C GLN A 244 -0.10 -27.71 4.15
N PRO A 245 0.84 -27.48 5.08
CA PRO A 245 0.68 -26.45 6.10
C PRO A 245 0.68 -25.05 5.48
N GLN A 246 -0.11 -24.15 6.08
CA GLN A 246 0.00 -22.72 5.79
C GLN A 246 1.25 -22.17 6.47
N MET A 247 1.98 -21.31 5.76
CA MET A 247 3.26 -20.77 6.19
C MET A 247 3.20 -19.24 6.23
N LEU A 248 3.83 -18.62 7.22
CA LEU A 248 3.92 -17.17 7.36
C LEU A 248 5.36 -16.74 7.17
N ASN A 249 5.60 -15.90 6.17
CA ASN A 249 6.84 -15.16 6.06
C ASN A 249 6.82 -13.96 7.01
N ILE A 250 7.86 -13.87 7.83
CA ILE A 250 8.11 -12.82 8.79
C ILE A 250 9.43 -12.16 8.38
N GLY A 251 9.39 -10.89 8.01
CA GLY A 251 10.59 -10.10 7.75
C GLY A 251 10.94 -9.26 8.98
N VAL A 252 12.10 -9.53 9.55
CA VAL A 252 12.67 -8.82 10.70
C VAL A 252 13.73 -7.87 10.15
N TRP A 253 13.34 -6.62 9.94
CA TRP A 253 14.20 -5.59 9.34
C TRP A 253 14.31 -4.37 10.25
N GLY A 254 15.52 -4.05 10.72
CA GLY A 254 15.78 -2.86 11.53
C GLY A 254 16.98 -2.97 12.45
N ALA A 255 17.28 -1.87 13.14
CA ALA A 255 18.36 -1.84 14.12
C ALA A 255 18.02 -2.63 15.39
N PRO A 256 18.96 -3.43 15.92
CA PRO A 256 18.83 -4.04 17.23
C PRO A 256 18.80 -2.97 18.33
N LYS A 257 18.28 -3.31 19.50
CA LYS A 257 18.26 -2.43 20.67
C LYS A 257 19.65 -1.90 21.09
N VAL A 258 20.69 -2.73 20.91
CA VAL A 258 22.08 -2.39 21.24
C VAL A 258 22.90 -2.35 19.96
N HIS A 259 23.47 -1.19 19.65
CA HIS A 259 24.23 -0.95 18.42
C HIS A 259 25.71 -1.33 18.55
N THR A 260 25.99 -2.58 18.97
CA THR A 260 27.34 -3.15 19.01
C THR A 260 27.45 -4.32 18.03
N PHE A 261 28.66 -4.57 17.53
CA PHE A 261 28.90 -5.68 16.61
C PHE A 261 28.61 -7.04 17.26
N GLU A 262 29.04 -7.19 18.51
CA GLU A 262 28.89 -8.40 19.32
C GLU A 262 27.41 -8.71 19.57
N TYR A 263 26.63 -7.72 20.00
CA TYR A 263 25.19 -7.91 20.22
C TYR A 263 24.46 -8.22 18.91
N TRP A 264 24.84 -7.58 17.81
CA TRP A 264 24.26 -7.86 16.51
C TRP A 264 24.53 -9.31 16.06
N ILE A 265 25.75 -9.83 16.27
CA ILE A 265 26.04 -11.26 16.00
C ILE A 265 25.14 -12.13 16.89
N GLU A 266 25.15 -11.87 18.20
CA GLU A 266 24.41 -12.67 19.18
C GLU A 266 22.92 -12.74 18.83
N ILE A 267 22.28 -11.60 18.53
CA ILE A 267 20.84 -11.57 18.27
C ILE A 267 20.48 -12.25 16.93
N ASN A 268 21.32 -12.15 15.91
CA ASN A 268 21.12 -12.86 14.64
C ASN A 268 21.25 -14.38 14.84
N GLN A 269 22.27 -14.84 15.58
CA GLN A 269 22.44 -16.27 15.91
C GLN A 269 21.30 -16.82 16.76
N ARG A 270 20.81 -16.02 17.72
CA ARG A 270 19.63 -16.38 18.53
C ARG A 270 18.37 -16.49 17.68
N LEU A 271 18.20 -15.60 16.70
CA LEU A 271 17.07 -15.64 15.75
C LEU A 271 17.13 -16.90 14.87
N GLU A 272 18.30 -17.23 14.32
CA GLU A 272 18.54 -18.45 13.54
C GLU A 272 18.30 -19.72 14.38
N SER A 273 18.84 -19.77 15.60
CA SER A 273 18.64 -20.89 16.53
C SER A 273 17.16 -21.09 16.88
N LYS A 274 16.44 -19.99 17.13
CA LYS A 274 14.99 -20.06 17.42
C LYS A 274 14.20 -20.53 16.21
N LEU A 275 14.60 -20.10 15.01
CA LEU A 275 13.98 -20.53 13.77
C LEU A 275 14.09 -22.05 13.56
N ARG A 276 15.28 -22.62 13.84
CA ARG A 276 15.49 -24.08 13.81
C ARG A 276 14.62 -24.81 14.84
N GLU A 277 14.56 -24.31 16.07
CA GLU A 277 13.72 -24.89 17.14
C GLU A 277 12.25 -25.03 16.71
N VAL A 278 11.72 -24.05 15.98
CA VAL A 278 10.31 -24.05 15.53
C VAL A 278 10.09 -24.70 14.17
N GLY A 279 11.13 -25.27 13.55
CA GLY A 279 11.06 -25.85 12.22
C GLY A 279 10.68 -24.81 11.16
N GLY A 280 11.31 -23.64 11.19
CA GLY A 280 11.18 -22.62 10.16
C GLY A 280 12.27 -22.70 9.09
N MET A 281 12.19 -21.80 8.11
CA MET A 281 13.10 -21.71 6.97
C MET A 281 13.60 -20.27 6.82
N LYS A 282 14.85 -20.10 6.40
CA LYS A 282 15.47 -18.79 6.19
C LYS A 282 15.71 -18.51 4.71
N TRP A 283 15.56 -17.24 4.32
CA TRP A 283 15.93 -16.76 3.00
C TRP A 283 17.38 -16.31 3.01
N MET A 284 18.17 -16.82 2.06
CA MET A 284 19.64 -16.78 2.12
C MET A 284 20.26 -15.45 1.65
N TYR A 285 19.46 -14.42 1.38
CA TYR A 285 19.99 -13.12 0.93
C TYR A 285 20.52 -12.26 2.09
N GLY A 286 20.10 -12.53 3.32
CA GLY A 286 20.62 -11.88 4.53
C GLY A 286 21.96 -12.47 4.97
N PHE A 287 22.56 -11.87 6.01
CA PHE A 287 23.75 -12.45 6.65
C PHE A 287 23.42 -13.82 7.23
N ASN A 288 24.25 -14.84 6.94
CA ASN A 288 24.17 -16.17 7.54
C ASN A 288 25.33 -16.31 8.52
N LEU A 289 25.00 -16.52 9.80
CA LEU A 289 25.99 -16.69 10.87
C LEU A 289 26.07 -18.14 11.37
N GLU A 290 25.37 -19.04 10.69
CA GLU A 290 25.49 -20.48 10.87
C GLU A 290 26.89 -20.95 10.45
N ASN A 291 27.45 -21.87 11.23
CA ASN A 291 28.70 -22.56 10.91
C ASN A 291 28.44 -23.77 9.99
N ASP A 292 29.51 -24.38 9.47
CA ASP A 292 29.42 -25.52 8.53
C ASP A 292 28.70 -26.75 9.11
N GLU A 293 28.67 -26.93 10.44
CA GLU A 293 27.94 -28.03 11.09
C GLU A 293 26.45 -27.73 11.23
N GLU A 294 26.08 -26.46 11.20
CA GLU A 294 24.72 -25.94 11.35
C GLU A 294 23.98 -25.77 10.03
N PHE A 295 24.71 -25.65 8.91
CA PHE A 295 24.21 -25.50 7.54
C PHE A 295 23.78 -26.83 6.90
#